data_AF-A0A0J1GBC9-F1
#
_entry.id   AF-A0A0J1GBC9-F1
#
_cell.length_a   1.000
_cell.length_b   1.000
_cell.length_c   1.000
_cell.angle_alpha   90.00
_cell.angle_beta   90.00
_cell.angle_gamma   90.00
#
_symmetry.space_group_name_H-M   'P 1'
#
loop_
_entity.id
_entity.type
_entity.pdbx_description
1 polymer ?
#
loop_
_entity_poly.entity_id
_entity_poly.type
_entity_poly.pdbx_seq_one_letter_code
_entity_poly.pdbx_strand_id
1 'polypeptide(L)'
;MMLYANGQGIARNYKIAKKAACDTDAAVMETVGRMQHLANMESGKEWANPKIDICDDITSGFMQGYCAKIQSGLADQTRAQQFASLTSNWNIKERAAFQKLKKQAEAFITARSDLEVDLSGTSRCAEVLEEAETQKEDLLKSLQDFEAGNLPAFSNDGYTKLDRELNRVYLQLKQTKDPEFDTVKMKDIQRTQQAWLTETIG
;
A
#
# COMPACT_ATOMS: atom_id res chain seq x y z
N MET A 1 -3.73 0.68 -17.45
CA MET A 1 -4.31 -0.30 -18.40
C MET A 1 -4.53 0.26 -19.81
N MET A 2 -3.89 -0.36 -20.80
CA MET A 2 -3.91 0.06 -22.22
C MET A 2 -4.94 -0.72 -23.04
N LEU A 3 -6.23 -0.49 -22.76
CA LEU A 3 -7.38 -1.22 -23.33
C LEU A 3 -7.28 -1.46 -24.85
N TYR A 4 -7.02 -0.40 -25.61
CA TYR A 4 -6.94 -0.43 -27.08
C TYR A 4 -5.69 -1.13 -27.61
N ALA A 5 -4.58 -1.17 -26.86
CA ALA A 5 -3.39 -1.90 -27.25
C ALA A 5 -3.56 -3.41 -27.02
N ASN A 6 -4.18 -3.78 -25.89
CA ASN A 6 -4.33 -5.17 -25.47
C ASN A 6 -5.50 -5.89 -26.16
N GLY A 7 -6.52 -5.15 -26.60
CA GLY A 7 -7.76 -5.72 -27.12
C GLY A 7 -8.65 -6.32 -26.02
N GLN A 8 -8.66 -5.68 -24.84
CA GLN A 8 -9.42 -6.15 -23.68
C GLN A 8 -10.89 -5.74 -23.83
N GLY A 9 -11.73 -6.66 -24.33
CA GLY A 9 -13.16 -6.41 -24.54
C GLY A 9 -13.48 -5.54 -25.77
N ILE A 10 -12.47 -5.17 -26.56
CA ILE A 10 -12.57 -4.41 -27.80
C ILE A 10 -11.52 -4.88 -28.81
N ALA A 11 -11.70 -4.56 -30.09
CA ALA A 11 -10.67 -4.82 -31.11
C ALA A 11 -9.40 -3.99 -30.84
N ARG A 12 -8.23 -4.59 -31.07
CA ARG A 12 -6.94 -3.89 -30.96
C ARG A 12 -6.89 -2.71 -31.93
N ASN A 13 -6.47 -1.56 -31.44
CA ASN A 13 -6.35 -0.32 -32.21
C ASN A 13 -5.17 0.52 -31.70
N TYR A 14 -4.00 0.33 -32.34
CA TYR A 14 -2.77 1.02 -31.96
C TYR A 14 -2.84 2.54 -32.18
N LYS A 15 -3.64 3.04 -33.13
CA LYS A 15 -3.83 4.48 -33.34
C LYS A 15 -4.51 5.14 -32.13
N ILE A 16 -5.58 4.52 -31.62
CA ILE A 16 -6.26 5.03 -30.41
C ILE A 16 -5.36 4.83 -29.18
N ALA A 17 -4.67 3.70 -29.07
CA ALA A 17 -3.74 3.45 -27.96
C ALA A 17 -2.62 4.50 -27.88
N LYS A 18 -2.01 4.83 -29.03
CA LYS A 18 -0.98 5.87 -29.13
C LYS A 18 -1.53 7.26 -28.80
N LYS A 19 -2.74 7.59 -29.27
CA LYS A 19 -3.40 8.84 -28.87
C LYS A 19 -3.59 8.92 -27.35
N ALA A 20 -4.14 7.87 -26.74
CA ALA A 20 -4.34 7.81 -25.31
C ALA A 20 -3.02 7.90 -24.52
N ALA A 21 -1.95 7.29 -25.03
CA ALA A 21 -0.61 7.40 -24.44
C ALA A 21 -0.09 8.85 -24.45
N CYS A 22 -0.36 9.62 -25.51
CA CYS A 22 -0.01 11.04 -25.58
C CYS A 22 -0.92 11.93 -24.72
N ASP A 23 -2.19 11.56 -24.55
CA ASP A 23 -3.17 12.31 -23.76
C ASP A 23 -3.01 12.06 -22.23
N THR A 24 -2.12 11.13 -21.85
CA THR A 24 -1.81 10.86 -20.43
C THR A 24 -0.85 11.94 -19.91
N ASP A 25 -1.20 12.53 -18.76
CA ASP A 25 -0.30 13.42 -18.03
C ASP A 25 0.85 12.61 -17.41
N ALA A 26 1.99 12.58 -18.11
CA ALA A 26 3.14 11.74 -17.80
C ALA A 26 4.44 12.47 -18.18
N ALA A 27 5.57 12.03 -17.61
CA ALA A 27 6.87 12.57 -17.99
C ALA A 27 7.21 12.21 -19.44
N VAL A 28 7.96 13.09 -20.12
CA VAL A 28 8.30 12.92 -21.55
C VAL A 28 8.93 11.56 -21.84
N MET A 29 9.82 11.08 -20.97
CA MET A 29 10.47 9.77 -21.16
C MET A 29 9.51 8.59 -21.05
N GLU A 30 8.47 8.70 -20.22
CA GLU A 30 7.42 7.68 -20.08
C GLU A 30 6.58 7.63 -21.36
N THR A 31 6.22 8.80 -21.90
CA THR A 31 5.48 8.89 -23.15
C THR A 31 6.30 8.35 -24.32
N VAL A 32 7.59 8.71 -24.42
CA VAL A 32 8.48 8.20 -25.47
C VAL A 32 8.65 6.68 -25.37
N GLY A 33 8.93 6.17 -24.17
CA GLY A 33 9.05 4.73 -23.92
C GLY A 33 7.79 3.97 -24.32
N ARG A 34 6.63 4.44 -23.87
CA ARG A 34 5.33 3.85 -24.18
C ARG A 34 5.00 3.90 -25.67
N MET A 35 5.33 4.99 -26.35
CA MET A 35 5.13 5.09 -27.80
C MET A 35 6.03 4.12 -28.57
N GLN A 36 7.26 3.92 -28.12
CA GLN A 36 8.18 2.94 -28.69
C GLN A 36 7.68 1.51 -28.46
N HIS A 37 7.24 1.19 -27.24
CA HIS A 37 6.63 -0.10 -26.88
C HIS A 37 5.42 -0.39 -27.79
N LEU A 38 4.48 0.56 -27.93
CA LEU A 38 3.33 0.42 -28.82
C LEU A 38 3.72 0.25 -30.30
N ALA A 39 4.79 0.88 -30.76
CA ALA A 39 5.29 0.71 -32.13
C ALA A 39 5.94 -0.66 -32.35
N ASN A 40 6.64 -1.20 -31.34
CA ASN A 40 7.20 -2.54 -31.38
C ASN A 40 6.09 -3.61 -31.43
N MET A 41 5.04 -3.46 -30.61
CA MET A 41 3.87 -4.33 -30.66
C MET A 41 3.16 -4.29 -32.01
N GLU A 42 2.93 -3.10 -32.58
CA GLU A 42 2.27 -2.93 -33.88
C GLU A 42 3.06 -3.57 -35.03
N SER A 43 4.39 -3.50 -34.96
CA SER A 43 5.29 -4.09 -35.96
C SER A 43 5.59 -5.58 -35.75
N GLY A 44 5.06 -6.19 -34.69
CA GLY A 44 5.31 -7.59 -34.34
C GLY A 44 6.73 -7.87 -33.83
N LYS A 45 7.49 -6.84 -33.46
CA LYS A 45 8.85 -6.97 -32.90
C LYS A 45 8.87 -7.41 -31.45
N GLU A 46 7.77 -7.18 -30.73
CA GLU A 46 7.51 -7.78 -29.43
C GLU A 46 6.50 -8.92 -29.60
N TRP A 47 6.82 -10.08 -29.03
CA TRP A 47 5.98 -11.28 -29.09
C TRP A 47 4.57 -10.98 -28.56
N ALA A 48 3.56 -11.70 -29.07
CA ALA A 48 2.12 -11.50 -28.87
C ALA A 48 1.57 -11.47 -27.43
N ASN A 49 2.40 -11.52 -26.38
CA ASN A 49 2.02 -11.25 -24.99
C ASN A 49 3.33 -11.02 -24.17
N PRO A 50 3.49 -9.89 -23.49
CA PRO A 50 2.59 -9.49 -22.41
C PRO A 50 1.63 -8.38 -22.81
N LYS A 51 0.49 -8.32 -22.13
CA LYS A 51 -0.38 -7.14 -22.11
C LYS A 51 0.48 -5.97 -21.64
N ILE A 52 0.41 -4.85 -22.34
CA ILE A 52 1.04 -3.60 -21.89
C ILE A 52 0.12 -2.89 -20.89
N ASP A 53 0.66 -2.49 -19.76
CA ASP A 53 0.03 -1.56 -18.83
C ASP A 53 0.71 -0.19 -18.88
N ILE A 54 -0.01 0.84 -18.44
CA ILE A 54 0.54 2.20 -18.34
C ILE A 54 1.72 2.24 -17.36
N CYS A 55 1.73 1.31 -16.42
CA CYS A 55 2.73 1.12 -15.38
C CYS A 55 4.03 0.48 -15.86
N ASP A 56 4.08 -0.09 -17.07
CA ASP A 56 5.28 -0.77 -17.57
C ASP A 56 6.38 0.21 -18.00
N ASP A 57 6.00 1.42 -18.40
CA ASP A 57 6.90 2.44 -18.96
C ASP A 57 7.07 3.66 -18.03
N ILE A 58 6.85 3.51 -16.73
CA ILE A 58 6.94 4.63 -15.77
C ILE A 58 8.39 4.89 -15.34
N THR A 59 8.72 6.16 -15.17
CA THR A 59 10.05 6.62 -14.71
C THR A 59 9.95 7.73 -13.68
N SER A 60 8.78 8.32 -13.49
CA SER A 60 8.51 9.42 -12.57
C SER A 60 7.85 8.92 -11.29
N GLY A 61 8.18 9.56 -10.17
CA GLY A 61 7.52 9.27 -8.90
C GLY A 61 6.01 9.59 -8.89
N PHE A 62 5.57 10.52 -9.74
CA PHE A 62 4.16 10.79 -9.96
C PHE A 62 3.42 9.55 -10.52
N MET A 63 3.93 8.97 -11.60
CA MET A 63 3.35 7.76 -12.17
C MET A 63 3.55 6.52 -11.30
N GLN A 64 4.64 6.46 -10.52
CA GLN A 64 4.79 5.44 -9.47
C GLN A 64 3.62 5.50 -8.47
N GLY A 65 3.29 6.69 -7.96
CA GLY A 65 2.13 6.85 -7.07
C GLY A 65 0.80 6.46 -7.73
N TYR A 66 0.61 6.81 -9.01
CA TYR A 66 -0.57 6.41 -9.77
C TYR A 66 -0.70 4.88 -9.89
N CYS A 67 0.41 4.20 -10.19
CA CYS A 67 0.46 2.75 -10.33
C CYS A 67 0.30 2.02 -8.99
N ALA A 68 0.95 2.51 -7.93
CA ALA A 68 0.76 2.02 -6.57
C ALA A 68 -0.71 2.13 -6.15
N LYS A 69 -1.41 3.21 -6.52
CA LYS A 69 -2.85 3.35 -6.22
C LYS A 69 -3.71 2.31 -6.92
N ILE A 70 -3.42 1.99 -8.18
CA ILE A 70 -4.12 0.93 -8.91
C ILE A 70 -3.90 -0.42 -8.21
N GLN A 71 -2.65 -0.73 -7.89
CA GLN A 71 -2.27 -1.99 -7.24
C GLN A 71 -2.92 -2.11 -5.85
N SER A 72 -2.85 -1.06 -5.03
CA SER A 72 -3.51 -1.00 -3.72
C SER A 72 -5.02 -1.22 -3.82
N GLY A 73 -5.70 -0.63 -4.81
CA GLY A 73 -7.12 -0.86 -5.02
C GLY A 73 -7.48 -2.32 -5.37
N LEU A 74 -6.65 -2.99 -6.19
CA LEU A 74 -6.82 -4.40 -6.50
C LEU A 74 -6.55 -5.30 -5.29
N ALA A 75 -5.52 -4.95 -4.51
CA ALA A 75 -5.15 -5.65 -3.30
C ALA A 75 -6.22 -5.47 -2.20
N ASP A 76 -6.85 -4.29 -2.09
CA ASP A 76 -7.95 -4.03 -1.16
C ASP A 76 -9.17 -4.91 -1.48
N GLN A 77 -9.51 -5.06 -2.76
CA GLN A 77 -10.57 -5.98 -3.17
C GLN A 77 -10.24 -7.44 -2.77
N THR A 78 -9.00 -7.86 -2.99
CA THR A 78 -8.53 -9.22 -2.67
C THR A 78 -8.57 -9.45 -1.16
N ARG A 79 -8.03 -8.53 -0.35
CA ARG A 79 -8.05 -8.59 1.12
C ARG A 79 -9.48 -8.60 1.66
N ALA A 80 -10.38 -7.80 1.11
CA ALA A 80 -11.78 -7.80 1.52
C ALA A 80 -12.43 -9.18 1.32
N GLN A 81 -12.14 -9.86 0.21
CA GLN A 81 -12.60 -11.24 -0.03
C GLN A 81 -11.98 -12.23 0.97
N GLN A 82 -10.68 -12.09 1.25
CA GLN A 82 -9.98 -12.95 2.21
C GLN A 82 -10.54 -12.78 3.63
N PHE A 83 -10.77 -11.55 4.10
CA PHE A 83 -11.44 -11.30 5.38
C PHE A 83 -12.87 -11.87 5.41
N ALA A 84 -13.65 -11.69 4.33
CA ALA A 84 -14.99 -12.26 4.26
C ALA A 84 -14.96 -13.80 4.36
N SER A 85 -13.97 -14.44 3.74
CA SER A 85 -13.77 -15.89 3.83
C SER A 85 -13.36 -16.34 5.25
N LEU A 86 -12.36 -15.69 5.86
CA LEU A 86 -11.88 -16.02 7.20
C LEU A 86 -12.99 -15.89 8.24
N THR A 87 -13.75 -14.80 8.16
CA THR A 87 -14.80 -14.51 9.12
C THR A 87 -16.11 -15.25 8.84
N SER A 88 -16.20 -16.08 7.79
CA SER A 88 -17.46 -16.67 7.31
C SER A 88 -18.16 -17.55 8.35
N ASN A 89 -17.41 -18.24 9.21
CA ASN A 89 -17.95 -19.14 10.24
C ASN A 89 -17.99 -18.54 11.65
N TRP A 90 -17.57 -17.29 11.80
CA TRP A 90 -17.53 -16.64 13.10
C TRP A 90 -18.93 -16.32 13.63
N ASN A 91 -19.06 -16.41 14.95
CA ASN A 91 -20.25 -15.99 15.67
C ASN A 91 -20.36 -14.45 15.75
N ILE A 92 -21.51 -13.97 16.24
CA ILE A 92 -21.81 -12.53 16.28
C ILE A 92 -20.80 -11.76 17.14
N LYS A 93 -20.32 -12.34 18.26
CA LYS A 93 -19.37 -11.67 19.16
C LYS A 93 -17.99 -11.55 18.52
N GLU A 94 -17.51 -12.61 17.87
CA GLU A 94 -16.24 -12.62 17.14
C GLU A 94 -16.24 -11.59 16.02
N ARG A 95 -17.30 -11.55 15.21
CA ARG A 95 -17.45 -10.54 14.15
C ARG A 95 -17.46 -9.13 14.71
N ALA A 96 -18.19 -8.88 15.80
CA ALA A 96 -18.24 -7.56 16.43
C ALA A 96 -16.87 -7.15 16.97
N ALA A 97 -16.15 -8.06 17.62
CA ALA A 97 -14.80 -7.82 18.12
C ALA A 97 -13.83 -7.49 16.97
N PHE A 98 -13.88 -8.25 15.88
CA PHE A 98 -13.04 -8.00 14.72
C PHE A 98 -13.37 -6.71 13.99
N GLN A 99 -14.65 -6.33 13.87
CA GLN A 99 -14.99 -5.03 13.27
C GLN A 99 -14.45 -3.87 14.11
N LYS A 100 -14.44 -3.99 15.44
CA LYS A 100 -13.78 -3.01 16.32
C LYS A 100 -12.27 -2.97 16.06
N LEU A 101 -11.61 -4.13 16.06
CA LEU A 101 -10.17 -4.25 15.78
C LEU A 101 -9.82 -3.65 14.43
N LYS A 102 -10.51 -4.06 13.36
CA LYS A 102 -10.27 -3.59 11.98
C LYS A 102 -10.39 -2.07 11.88
N LYS A 103 -11.38 -1.47 12.53
CA LYS A 103 -11.54 -0.01 12.55
C LYS A 103 -10.38 0.69 13.26
N GLN A 104 -9.89 0.13 14.36
CA GLN A 104 -8.75 0.70 15.09
C GLN A 104 -7.45 0.53 14.29
N ALA A 105 -7.23 -0.65 13.71
CA ALA A 105 -6.13 -0.93 12.78
C ALA A 105 -6.14 0.05 11.61
N GLU A 106 -7.28 0.28 10.96
CA GLU A 106 -7.38 1.27 9.88
C GLU A 106 -6.96 2.69 10.30
N ALA A 107 -7.27 3.09 11.54
CA ALA A 107 -6.86 4.39 12.07
C ALA A 107 -5.34 4.45 12.33
N PHE A 108 -4.75 3.38 12.88
CA PHE A 108 -3.31 3.27 13.06
C PHE A 108 -2.58 3.24 11.72
N ILE A 109 -3.01 2.40 10.78
CA ILE A 109 -2.43 2.27 9.44
C ILE A 109 -2.41 3.62 8.73
N THR A 110 -3.54 4.35 8.76
CA THR A 110 -3.63 5.70 8.18
C THR A 110 -2.66 6.66 8.85
N ALA A 111 -2.58 6.64 10.19
CA ALA A 111 -1.65 7.49 10.91
C ALA A 111 -0.18 7.15 10.57
N ARG A 112 0.19 5.86 10.54
CA ARG A 112 1.54 5.39 10.17
C ARG A 112 1.91 5.84 8.76
N SER A 113 1.05 5.58 7.78
CA SER A 113 1.32 5.91 6.38
C SER A 113 1.41 7.42 6.14
N ASP A 114 0.53 8.20 6.76
CA ASP A 114 0.42 9.64 6.47
C ASP A 114 1.40 10.50 7.28
N LEU A 115 1.85 10.00 8.44
CA LEU A 115 2.61 10.80 9.42
C LEU A 115 4.04 10.29 9.64
N GLU A 116 4.33 9.02 9.35
CA GLU A 116 5.66 8.42 9.59
C GLU A 116 6.34 7.93 8.31
N VAL A 117 5.91 8.41 7.14
CA VAL A 117 6.61 8.25 5.86
C VAL A 117 7.25 9.59 5.49
N ASP A 118 8.52 9.58 5.10
CA ASP A 118 9.15 10.79 4.59
C ASP A 118 8.58 11.14 3.21
N LEU A 119 7.86 12.26 3.15
CA LEU A 119 7.26 12.80 1.94
C LEU A 119 8.22 13.65 1.11
N SER A 120 9.52 13.61 1.41
CA SER A 120 10.53 14.14 0.52
C SER A 120 10.61 13.32 -0.78
N GLY A 121 11.21 13.89 -1.83
CA GLY A 121 11.33 13.20 -3.12
C GLY A 121 10.03 13.12 -3.93
N THR A 122 10.11 12.41 -5.06
CA THR A 122 9.02 12.31 -6.05
C THR A 122 8.17 11.05 -5.87
N SER A 123 8.71 10.00 -5.24
CA SER A 123 8.07 8.70 -4.98
C SER A 123 7.12 8.71 -3.77
N ARG A 124 7.10 9.78 -2.98
CA ARG A 124 6.31 9.91 -1.73
C ARG A 124 4.89 9.31 -1.76
N CYS A 125 4.15 9.49 -2.86
CA CYS A 125 2.79 8.94 -2.96
C CYS A 125 2.78 7.41 -3.02
N ALA A 126 3.76 6.81 -3.68
CA ALA A 126 3.93 5.36 -3.73
C ALA A 126 4.37 4.83 -2.36
N GLU A 127 5.29 5.52 -1.68
CA GLU A 127 5.80 5.11 -0.36
C GLU A 127 4.72 5.14 0.73
N VAL A 128 3.86 6.17 0.75
CA VAL A 128 2.68 6.22 1.63
C VAL A 128 1.77 5.02 1.40
N LEU A 129 1.52 4.67 0.14
CA LEU A 129 0.69 3.53 -0.20
C LEU A 129 1.37 2.20 0.18
N GLU A 130 2.66 2.05 -0.09
CA GLU A 130 3.44 0.85 0.27
C GLU A 130 3.45 0.60 1.78
N GLU A 131 3.64 1.65 2.60
CA GLU A 131 3.54 1.53 4.06
C GLU A 131 2.13 1.08 4.46
N ALA A 132 1.08 1.71 3.92
CA ALA A 132 -0.29 1.31 4.23
C ALA A 132 -0.58 -0.14 3.80
N GLU A 133 -0.08 -0.58 2.65
CA GLU A 133 -0.25 -1.95 2.15
C GLU A 133 0.47 -2.96 3.03
N THR A 134 1.71 -2.67 3.46
CA THR A 134 2.49 -3.51 4.37
C THR A 134 1.71 -3.78 5.66
N GLN A 135 1.19 -2.73 6.31
CA GLN A 135 0.44 -2.89 7.54
C GLN A 135 -0.90 -3.64 7.35
N LYS A 136 -1.58 -3.43 6.21
CA LYS A 136 -2.81 -4.19 5.88
C LYS A 136 -2.52 -5.69 5.65
N GLU A 137 -1.39 -6.00 5.02
CA GLU A 137 -0.95 -7.37 4.79
C GLU A 137 -0.57 -8.06 6.10
N ASP A 138 0.15 -7.37 6.99
CA ASP A 138 0.50 -7.87 8.32
C ASP A 138 -0.74 -8.17 9.17
N LEU A 139 -1.76 -7.30 9.12
CA LEU A 139 -3.04 -7.56 9.80
C LEU A 139 -3.73 -8.82 9.27
N LEU A 140 -3.82 -8.96 7.94
CA LEU A 140 -4.43 -10.14 7.33
C LEU A 140 -3.65 -11.41 7.68
N LYS A 141 -2.32 -11.36 7.56
CA LYS A 141 -1.44 -12.49 7.82
C LYS A 141 -1.53 -12.93 9.27
N SER A 142 -1.54 -11.99 10.21
CA SER A 142 -1.73 -12.27 11.63
C SER A 142 -3.05 -13.00 11.87
N LEU A 143 -4.15 -12.53 11.26
CA LEU A 143 -5.44 -13.19 11.42
C LEU A 143 -5.45 -14.60 10.82
N GLN A 144 -4.84 -14.80 9.66
CA GLN A 144 -4.69 -16.13 9.04
C GLN A 144 -3.90 -17.08 9.95
N ASP A 145 -2.83 -16.60 10.57
CA ASP A 145 -2.04 -17.38 11.51
C ASP A 145 -2.85 -17.77 12.74
N PHE A 146 -3.62 -16.84 13.31
CA PHE A 146 -4.44 -17.10 14.49
C PHE A 146 -5.53 -18.14 14.21
N GLU A 147 -6.22 -18.03 13.07
CA GLU A 147 -7.23 -19.01 12.64
C GLU A 147 -6.61 -20.39 12.33
N ALA A 148 -5.33 -20.43 11.92
CA ALA A 148 -4.57 -21.67 11.75
C ALA A 148 -4.02 -22.24 13.08
N GLY A 149 -4.28 -21.60 14.22
CA GLY A 149 -3.76 -21.98 15.53
C GLY A 149 -2.31 -21.57 15.78
N ASN A 150 -1.70 -20.82 14.87
CA ASN A 150 -0.36 -20.24 15.02
C ASN A 150 -0.45 -18.95 15.83
N LEU A 151 -0.77 -19.08 17.12
CA LEU A 151 -0.81 -17.96 18.03
C LEU A 151 0.62 -17.57 18.45
N PRO A 152 0.95 -16.27 18.51
CA PRO A 152 2.25 -15.83 18.94
C PRO A 152 2.46 -16.20 20.42
N ALA A 153 3.63 -16.75 20.73
CA ALA A 153 4.01 -17.16 22.07
C ALA A 153 4.39 -15.94 22.92
N PHE A 154 3.40 -15.15 23.34
CA PHE A 154 3.63 -14.03 24.26
C PHE A 154 3.48 -14.49 25.72
N SER A 155 4.56 -14.37 26.48
CA SER A 155 4.48 -14.37 27.94
C SER A 155 4.22 -12.94 28.44
N ASN A 156 3.59 -12.81 29.61
CA ASN A 156 3.41 -11.50 30.26
C ASN A 156 4.75 -10.77 30.43
N ASP A 157 5.81 -11.52 30.82
CA ASP A 157 7.17 -10.97 30.93
C ASP A 157 7.71 -10.47 29.59
N GLY A 158 7.41 -11.19 28.50
CA GLY A 158 7.75 -10.79 27.14
C GLY A 158 7.07 -9.48 26.74
N TYR A 159 5.76 -9.38 26.98
CA TYR A 159 4.99 -8.16 26.75
C TYR A 159 5.56 -6.97 27.54
N THR A 160 5.78 -7.12 28.85
CA THR A 160 6.33 -6.04 29.70
C THR A 160 7.74 -5.63 29.28
N LYS A 161 8.54 -6.52 28.69
CA LYS A 161 9.85 -6.17 28.13
C LYS A 161 9.71 -5.34 26.86
N LEU A 162 8.85 -5.77 25.93
CA LEU A 162 8.61 -5.06 24.67
C LEU A 162 7.99 -3.68 24.91
N ASP A 163 7.01 -3.58 25.81
CA ASP A 163 6.39 -2.30 26.17
C ASP A 163 7.41 -1.33 26.80
N ARG A 164 8.26 -1.80 27.71
CA ARG A 164 9.34 -0.97 28.27
C ARG A 164 10.31 -0.49 27.20
N GLU A 165 10.65 -1.36 26.26
CA GLU A 165 11.57 -1.01 25.17
C GLU A 165 10.95 0.02 24.22
N LEU A 166 9.70 -0.16 23.83
CA LEU A 166 8.95 0.80 23.01
C LEU A 166 8.91 2.18 23.69
N ASN A 167 8.55 2.23 24.97
CA ASN A 167 8.52 3.47 25.74
C ASN A 167 9.91 4.10 25.89
N ARG A 168 10.96 3.29 26.06
CA ARG A 168 12.35 3.77 26.13
C ARG A 168 12.76 4.45 24.84
N VAL A 169 12.52 3.82 23.69
CA VAL A 169 12.86 4.38 22.36
C VAL A 169 12.04 5.64 22.08
N TYR A 170 10.74 5.62 22.37
CA TYR A 170 9.87 6.80 22.22
C TYR A 170 10.36 8.00 23.03
N LEU A 171 10.78 7.79 24.28
CA LEU A 171 11.35 8.85 25.12
C LEU A 171 12.69 9.38 24.59
N GLN A 172 13.51 8.51 24.00
CA GLN A 172 14.76 8.93 23.34
C GLN A 172 14.46 9.81 22.13
N LEU A 173 13.54 9.39 21.25
CA LEU A 173 13.13 10.18 20.08
C LEU A 173 12.62 11.56 20.48
N LYS A 174 11.84 11.66 21.56
CA LYS A 174 11.32 12.95 22.07
C LYS A 174 12.43 13.93 22.49
N GLN A 175 13.63 13.45 22.81
CA GLN A 175 14.78 14.28 23.16
C GLN A 175 15.61 14.68 21.94
N THR A 176 15.41 14.02 20.80
CA THR A 176 16.07 14.39 19.55
C THR A 176 15.42 15.62 18.95
N LYS A 177 16.22 16.44 18.26
CA LYS A 177 15.68 17.55 17.46
C LYS A 177 15.04 16.97 16.21
N ASP A 178 13.95 17.58 15.77
CA ASP A 178 13.35 17.26 14.49
C ASP A 178 14.40 17.36 13.37
N PRO A 179 14.46 16.39 12.45
CA PRO A 179 15.40 16.41 11.34
C PRO A 179 15.12 17.60 10.42
N GLU A 180 16.17 18.17 9.84
CA GLU A 180 16.08 19.35 8.97
C GLU A 180 15.56 19.00 7.57
N PHE A 181 15.97 17.83 7.05
CA PHE A 181 15.72 17.43 5.65
C PHE A 181 14.65 16.35 5.47
N ASP A 182 14.15 15.79 6.57
CA ASP A 182 13.07 14.79 6.59
C ASP A 182 11.76 15.49 7.00
N THR A 183 10.65 15.05 6.43
CA THR A 183 9.31 15.58 6.71
C THR A 183 8.67 15.00 7.97
N VAL A 184 9.14 13.87 8.49
CA VAL A 184 8.64 13.25 9.73
C VAL A 184 9.13 14.04 10.95
N LYS A 185 8.19 14.47 11.81
CA LYS A 185 8.48 15.22 13.04
C LYS A 185 8.03 14.44 14.27
N MET A 186 8.59 14.78 15.43
CA MET A 186 8.21 14.13 16.69
C MET A 186 6.70 14.24 16.98
N LYS A 187 6.04 15.33 16.60
CA LYS A 187 4.58 15.51 16.76
C LYS A 187 3.78 14.47 15.95
N ASP A 188 4.33 14.00 14.84
CA ASP A 188 3.70 13.09 13.91
C ASP A 188 3.81 11.67 14.48
N ILE A 189 5.00 11.30 14.97
CA ILE A 189 5.25 10.09 15.77
C ILE A 189 4.31 10.02 16.99
N GLN A 190 4.11 11.13 17.69
CA GLN A 190 3.19 11.20 18.83
C GLN A 190 1.75 10.85 18.47
N ARG A 191 1.26 11.36 17.34
CA ARG A 191 -0.12 11.11 16.88
C ARG A 191 -0.30 9.67 16.45
N THR A 192 0.69 9.11 15.76
CA THR A 192 0.70 7.71 15.37
C THR A 192 0.75 6.77 16.57
N GLN A 193 1.59 7.07 17.57
CA GLN A 193 1.62 6.33 18.83
C GLN A 193 0.27 6.39 19.57
N GLN A 194 -0.44 7.52 19.51
CA GLN A 194 -1.78 7.63 20.10
C GLN A 194 -2.79 6.73 19.36
N ALA A 195 -2.73 6.68 18.02
CA ALA A 195 -3.56 5.79 17.23
C ALA A 195 -3.26 4.31 17.57
N TRP A 196 -1.99 3.94 17.68
CA TRP A 196 -1.57 2.60 18.13
C TRP A 196 -2.12 2.26 19.51
N LEU A 197 -1.95 3.16 20.49
CA LEU A 197 -2.34 2.85 21.87
C LEU A 197 -3.86 2.73 22.06
N THR A 198 -4.66 3.35 21.18
CA THR A 198 -6.11 3.13 21.17
C THR A 198 -6.52 1.71 20.76
N GLU A 199 -5.62 0.90 20.18
CA GLU A 199 -5.81 -0.54 19.96
C GLU A 199 -5.61 -1.37 21.23
N THR A 200 -4.74 -0.93 22.14
CA THR A 200 -4.33 -1.68 23.34
C THR A 200 -5.25 -1.57 24.55
N ILE A 201 -6.33 -0.78 24.50
CA ILE A 201 -7.25 -0.60 25.64
C ILE A 201 -8.69 -0.93 25.21
N GLY A 202 -9.10 -2.17 25.46
CA GLY A 202 -10.47 -2.63 25.23
C GLY A 202 -10.68 -4.07 25.66
#